data_AF-Q5DM50-F1
#
_entry.id   AF-Q5DM50-F1
#
_cell.length_a   1.000
_cell.length_b   1.000
_cell.length_c   1.000
_cell.angle_alpha   90.00
_cell.angle_beta   90.00
_cell.angle_gamma   90.00
#
_symmetry.space_group_name_H-M   'P 1'
#
loop_
_entity.id
_entity.type
_entity.pdbx_description
1 polymer ?
#
loop_
_entity_poly.entity_id
_entity_poly.type
_entity_poly.pdbx_seq_one_letter_code
_entity_poly.pdbx_strand_id
1 'polypeptide(L)'
;ICGSCSMNIDGRHNLACIAAIPKNNLEKSFIAPLTSMNVLRDLVVDMSNFYNQYKVIQPHLKRKTLKQPNEKEYHQSIEERAKIDGLYECVLCLSCSSS
;
A
#
# COMPACT_ATOMS: atom_id res chain seq x y z
N ILE A 1 -8.46 -2.70 -0.24
CA ILE A 1 -7.89 -3.66 0.76
C ILE A 1 -6.55 -4.24 0.33
N CYS A 2 -6.45 -4.95 -0.81
CA CYS A 2 -5.18 -5.58 -1.21
C CYS A 2 -4.16 -4.62 -1.84
N GLY A 3 -4.61 -3.45 -2.32
CA GLY A 3 -3.76 -2.48 -3.02
C GLY A 3 -3.42 -2.80 -4.47
N SER A 4 -3.86 -3.95 -5.01
CA SER A 4 -3.39 -4.47 -6.31
C SER A 4 -3.84 -3.68 -7.55
N CYS A 5 -4.99 -2.99 -7.50
CA CYS A 5 -5.58 -2.29 -8.64
C CYS A 5 -5.28 -0.78 -8.64
N SER A 6 -4.10 -0.41 -8.15
CA SER A 6 -3.62 0.96 -8.15
C SER A 6 -3.24 1.38 -9.57
N MET A 7 -3.83 2.47 -10.06
CA MET A 7 -3.58 3.00 -11.41
C MET A 7 -3.90 4.50 -11.46
N ASN A 8 -3.46 5.15 -12.54
CA ASN A 8 -3.82 6.53 -12.82
C ASN A 8 -5.20 6.57 -13.51
N ILE A 9 -6.17 7.19 -12.85
CA ILE A 9 -7.53 7.40 -13.34
C ILE A 9 -7.76 8.90 -13.36
N ASP A 10 -7.96 9.46 -14.56
CA ASP A 10 -8.23 10.88 -14.77
C ASP A 10 -7.18 11.81 -14.12
N GLY A 11 -5.90 11.43 -14.23
CA GLY A 11 -4.76 12.21 -13.71
C GLY A 11 -4.50 12.00 -12.22
N ARG A 12 -5.21 11.11 -11.54
CA ARG A 12 -5.06 10.83 -10.10
C ARG A 12 -4.83 9.36 -9.85
N HIS A 13 -3.92 9.04 -8.93
CA HIS A 13 -3.71 7.67 -8.48
C HIS A 13 -4.83 7.21 -7.55
N ASN A 14 -5.53 6.17 -8.00
CA ASN A 14 -6.68 5.61 -7.31
C ASN A 14 -6.60 4.08 -7.26
N LEU A 15 -7.34 3.50 -6.33
CA LEU A 15 -7.65 2.07 -6.35
C LEU A 15 -8.89 1.86 -7.23
N ALA A 16 -8.72 1.26 -8.40
CA ALA A 16 -9.78 1.13 -9.39
C ALA A 16 -11.04 0.43 -8.85
N CYS A 17 -10.89 -0.57 -7.97
CA CYS A 17 -12.02 -1.32 -7.43
C CYS A 17 -12.96 -0.51 -6.51
N ILE A 18 -12.54 0.68 -6.07
CA ILE A 18 -13.36 1.60 -5.25
C ILE A 18 -13.49 2.98 -5.90
N ALA A 19 -12.91 3.19 -7.08
CA ALA A 19 -13.07 4.41 -7.85
C ALA A 19 -14.41 4.33 -8.60
N ALA A 20 -15.43 4.99 -8.06
CA ALA A 20 -16.77 4.98 -8.65
C ALA A 20 -16.78 5.73 -9.99
N ILE A 21 -17.41 5.13 -11.00
CA ILE A 21 -17.68 5.79 -12.28
C ILE A 21 -18.76 6.85 -12.05
N PRO A 22 -18.52 8.15 -12.37
CA PRO A 22 -19.51 9.19 -12.15
C PRO A 22 -20.74 8.98 -13.05
N LYS A 23 -21.94 8.88 -12.44
CA LYS A 23 -23.18 8.58 -13.17
C LYS A 23 -23.62 9.71 -14.12
N ASN A 24 -23.27 10.95 -13.80
CA ASN A 24 -23.71 12.15 -14.53
C ASN A 24 -22.59 12.79 -15.37
N ASN A 25 -21.41 12.18 -15.43
CA ASN A 25 -20.35 12.63 -16.32
C ASN A 25 -20.36 11.77 -17.59
N LEU A 26 -20.59 12.39 -18.75
CA LEU A 26 -20.54 11.73 -20.06
C LEU A 26 -19.16 11.84 -20.71
N GLU A 27 -18.21 12.52 -20.08
CA GLU A 27 -16.84 12.58 -20.55
C GLU A 27 -16.17 11.20 -20.44
N LYS A 28 -15.26 10.93 -21.37
CA LYS A 28 -14.48 9.69 -21.36
C LYS A 28 -13.44 9.77 -20.25
N SER A 29 -13.41 8.77 -19.38
CA SER A 29 -12.29 8.60 -18.45
C SER A 29 -11.04 8.12 -19.17
N PHE A 30 -9.89 8.61 -18.74
CA PHE A 30 -8.57 8.16 -19.15
C PHE A 30 -7.96 7.30 -18.04
N ILE A 31 -7.49 6.10 -18.42
CA ILE A 31 -6.87 5.15 -17.51
C ILE A 31 -5.46 4.84 -18.01
N ALA A 32 -4.48 4.98 -17.14
CA ALA A 32 -3.07 4.73 -17.41
C ALA A 32 -2.42 3.98 -16.24
N PRO A 33 -1.28 3.29 -16.47
CA PRO A 33 -0.48 2.74 -15.37
C PRO A 33 -0.01 3.86 -14.42
N LEU A 34 0.46 3.47 -13.23
CA LEU A 34 1.07 4.41 -12.27
C LEU A 34 2.27 5.13 -12.90
N THR A 35 2.40 6.43 -12.65
CA THR A 35 3.51 7.24 -13.18
C THR A 35 4.85 6.86 -12.56
N SER A 36 5.94 7.11 -13.27
CA SER A 36 7.31 6.83 -12.81
C SER A 36 7.61 5.36 -12.48
N MET A 37 6.81 4.45 -13.05
CA MET A 37 6.97 3.00 -12.90
C MET A 37 7.30 2.35 -14.25
N ASN A 38 8.09 1.28 -14.24
CA ASN A 38 8.30 0.46 -15.43
C ASN A 38 7.03 -0.34 -15.73
N VAL A 39 6.49 -0.19 -16.95
CA VAL A 39 5.30 -0.92 -17.39
C VAL A 39 5.71 -2.28 -17.94
N LEU A 40 5.13 -3.36 -17.39
CA LEU A 40 5.31 -4.70 -17.91
C LEU A 40 4.41 -4.93 -19.14
N ARG A 41 3.12 -4.62 -19.00
CA ARG A 41 2.12 -4.68 -20.07
C ARG A 41 0.86 -3.93 -19.66
N ASP A 42 0.30 -3.12 -20.56
CA ASP A 42 -0.92 -2.35 -20.35
C ASP A 42 -0.90 -1.52 -19.05
N LEU A 43 -1.73 -1.86 -18.07
CA LEU A 43 -1.84 -1.19 -16.78
C LEU A 43 -1.00 -1.86 -15.67
N VAL A 44 -0.27 -2.93 -16.00
CA VAL A 44 0.53 -3.70 -15.04
C VAL A 44 1.94 -3.14 -14.98
N VAL A 45 2.34 -2.70 -13.78
CA VAL A 45 3.68 -2.15 -13.50
C VAL A 45 4.57 -3.13 -12.75
N ASP A 46 5.88 -2.99 -12.92
CA ASP A 46 6.89 -3.74 -12.17
C ASP A 46 7.06 -3.15 -10.76
N MET A 47 6.69 -3.92 -9.74
CA MET A 47 6.79 -3.52 -8.33
C MET A 47 8.11 -3.96 -7.67
N SER A 48 9.03 -4.60 -8.39
CA SER A 48 10.24 -5.20 -7.83
C SER A 48 11.10 -4.19 -7.07
N ASN A 49 11.31 -3.00 -7.65
CA ASN A 49 12.08 -1.93 -7.00
C ASN A 49 11.44 -1.48 -5.68
N PHE A 50 10.12 -1.28 -5.66
CA PHE A 50 9.39 -0.88 -4.46
C PHE A 50 9.55 -1.93 -3.34
N TYR A 51 9.36 -3.21 -3.65
CA TYR A 51 9.52 -4.27 -2.64
C TYR A 51 10.96 -4.40 -2.15
N ASN A 52 11.95 -4.14 -3.01
CA ASN A 52 13.35 -4.11 -2.58
C ASN A 52 13.62 -2.96 -1.60
N GLN A 53 13.09 -1.77 -1.85
CA GLN A 53 13.18 -0.65 -0.91
C GLN A 53 12.46 -0.96 0.41
N TYR A 54 11.27 -1.58 0.35
CA TYR A 54 10.54 -1.99 1.56
C TYR A 54 11.30 -3.01 2.41
N LYS A 55 12.10 -3.90 1.81
CA LYS A 55 12.95 -4.83 2.57
C LYS A 55 14.07 -4.11 3.35
N VAL A 56 14.57 -2.98 2.85
CA VAL A 56 15.68 -2.22 3.50
C VAL A 56 15.30 -1.77 4.91
N ILE A 57 14.04 -1.38 5.13
CA ILE A 57 13.59 -0.95 6.47
C ILE A 57 13.40 -2.12 7.45
N GLN A 58 13.55 -3.37 6.98
CA GLN A 58 13.38 -4.60 7.75
C GLN A 58 12.06 -4.58 8.55
N PRO A 59 10.90 -4.62 7.85
CA PRO A 59 9.58 -4.31 8.39
C PRO A 59 9.01 -5.47 9.22
N HIS A 60 9.74 -5.85 10.26
CA HIS A 60 9.35 -6.87 11.21
C HIS A 60 9.71 -6.42 12.62
N LEU A 61 9.04 -6.98 13.62
CA LEU A 61 9.35 -6.69 15.01
C LEU A 61 10.77 -7.17 15.35
N LYS A 62 11.57 -6.30 15.95
CA LYS A 62 12.93 -6.63 16.43
C LYS A 62 12.95 -6.52 17.94
N ARG A 63 13.41 -7.58 18.61
CA ARG A 63 13.56 -7.63 20.07
C ARG A 63 14.97 -8.10 20.41
N LYS A 64 15.55 -7.50 21.45
CA LYS A 64 16.85 -7.92 21.99
C LYS A 64 16.77 -9.29 22.69
N THR A 65 15.62 -9.57 23.29
CA THR A 65 15.35 -10.82 24.02
C THR A 65 14.10 -11.47 23.46
N LEU A 66 14.24 -12.73 23.02
CA LEU A 66 13.13 -13.54 22.53
C LEU A 66 12.45 -14.25 23.70
N LYS A 67 11.16 -14.53 23.53
CA LYS A 67 10.40 -15.31 24.50
C LYS A 67 10.75 -16.79 24.40
N GLN A 68 10.71 -17.46 25.55
CA GLN A 68 10.76 -18.90 25.61
C GLN A 68 9.41 -19.51 25.20
N PRO A 69 9.39 -20.76 24.72
CA PRO A 69 8.14 -21.47 24.47
C PRO A 69 7.23 -21.43 25.71
N ASN A 70 5.93 -21.23 25.51
CA ASN A 70 4.88 -21.12 26.55
C ASN A 70 4.89 -19.85 27.41
N GLU A 71 5.73 -18.84 27.12
CA GLU A 71 5.57 -17.52 27.72
C GLU A 71 4.34 -16.78 27.15
N LYS A 72 3.71 -15.94 27.97
CA LYS A 72 2.53 -15.14 27.60
C LYS A 72 2.83 -14.17 26.45
N GLU A 73 1.82 -13.46 25.94
CA GLU A 73 1.95 -12.36 24.98
C GLU A 73 2.74 -11.16 25.51
N TYR A 74 3.29 -10.33 24.62
CA TYR A 74 3.99 -9.11 25.02
C TYR A 74 2.98 -8.04 25.42
N HIS A 75 3.15 -7.47 26.62
CA HIS A 75 2.32 -6.36 27.07
C HIS A 75 2.55 -5.13 26.18
N GLN A 76 1.44 -4.50 25.76
CA GLN A 76 1.37 -3.21 25.11
C GLN A 76 0.13 -2.51 25.65
N SER A 77 0.24 -1.26 26.13
CA SER A 77 -0.93 -0.52 26.60
C SER A 77 -1.84 -0.09 25.44
N ILE A 78 -3.09 0.28 25.73
CA ILE A 78 -4.04 0.78 24.72
C ILE A 78 -3.49 2.04 24.06
N GLU A 79 -2.92 2.95 24.85
CA GLU A 79 -2.34 4.21 24.39
C GLU A 79 -1.11 3.97 23.51
N GLU A 80 -0.30 2.95 23.81
CA GLU A 80 0.83 2.55 22.96
C GLU A 80 0.37 1.89 21.66
N ARG A 81 -0.67 1.06 21.70
CA ARG A 81 -1.26 0.43 20.51
C ARG A 81 -1.92 1.47 19.61
N ALA A 82 -2.55 2.50 20.16
CA ALA A 82 -3.18 3.56 19.36
C ALA A 82 -2.17 4.36 18.52
N LYS A 83 -0.89 4.42 18.93
CA LYS A 83 0.16 5.14 18.18
C LYS A 83 0.43 4.60 16.78
N ILE A 84 0.03 3.36 16.49
CA ILE A 84 0.22 2.78 15.15
C ILE A 84 -1.02 2.91 14.26
N ASP A 85 -2.14 3.42 14.78
CA ASP A 85 -3.33 3.72 13.97
C ASP A 85 -3.00 4.82 12.94
N GLY A 86 -3.49 4.64 11.72
CA GLY A 86 -3.13 5.41 10.54
C GLY A 86 -1.83 4.96 9.85
N LEU A 87 -1.02 4.10 10.47
CA LEU A 87 0.24 3.61 9.91
C LEU A 87 0.14 2.16 9.39
N TYR A 88 -0.44 1.26 10.16
CA TYR A 88 -0.49 -0.17 9.81
C TYR A 88 -1.54 -0.49 8.73
N GLU A 89 -2.44 0.44 8.46
CA GLU A 89 -3.51 0.34 7.47
C GLU A 89 -2.99 0.49 6.03
N CYS A 90 -1.69 0.82 5.86
CA CYS A 90 -1.05 0.86 4.55
C CYS A 90 -1.17 -0.48 3.82
N VAL A 91 -1.75 -0.45 2.62
CA VAL A 91 -1.97 -1.63 1.78
C VAL A 91 -0.91 -1.81 0.70
N LEU A 92 0.20 -1.07 0.79
CA LEU A 92 1.33 -1.12 -0.15
C LEU A 92 0.92 -0.96 -1.64
N CYS A 93 -0.02 -0.07 -1.94
CA CYS A 93 -0.56 0.14 -3.29
C CYS A 93 0.28 1.03 -4.21
N LEU A 94 1.43 1.56 -3.74
CA LEU A 94 2.31 2.50 -4.46
C LEU A 94 1.70 3.85 -4.85
N SER A 95 0.41 4.11 -4.64
CA SER A 95 -0.23 5.34 -5.11
C SER A 95 0.51 6.58 -4.60
N CYS A 96 0.84 6.64 -3.31
CA CYS A 96 1.56 7.76 -2.71
C CYS A 96 3.03 7.91 -3.14
N SER A 97 3.69 6.82 -3.55
CA SER A 97 5.10 6.85 -3.97
C SER A 97 5.28 7.18 -5.45
N SER A 98 4.23 7.02 -6.26
CA SER A 98 4.23 7.29 -7.69
C SER A 98 3.61 8.63 -8.06
N SER A 99 2.82 9.24 -7.16
CA SER A 99 2.13 10.53 -7.33
C SER A 99 3.06 11.73 -7.52
#